data_AF-A0A2N8TIZ9-F1
#
_entry.id   AF-A0A2N8TIZ9-F1
#
_cell.length_a   1.000
_cell.length_b   1.000
_cell.length_c   1.000
_cell.angle_alpha   90.00
_cell.angle_beta   90.00
_cell.angle_gamma   90.00
#
_symmetry.space_group_name_H-M   'P 1'
#
loop_
_entity.id
_entity.type
_entity.pdbx_description
1 polymer ?
#
loop_
_entity_poly.entity_id
_entity_poly.type
_entity_poly.pdbx_seq_one_letter_code
_entity_poly.pdbx_strand_id
1 'polypeptide(L)' 'MNANTPVLVVVDAANVVGSVPDGWWRDRRGAAERLRDRLASEGVPAVSGPVEIVLVVEG' A
#
# COMPACT_ATOMS: atom_id res chain seq x y z
N MET A 1 -17.09 -15.12 14.62
CA MET A 1 -16.03 -14.42 13.87
C MET A 1 -14.97 -15.45 13.57
N ASN A 2 -14.68 -15.69 12.30
CA ASN A 2 -13.70 -16.70 11.92
C ASN A 2 -12.33 -16.14 12.34
N ALA A 3 -11.72 -16.70 13.37
CA ALA A 3 -10.42 -16.27 13.87
C ALA A 3 -9.26 -16.44 12.85
N ASN A 4 -9.58 -16.79 11.61
CA ASN A 4 -8.65 -17.13 10.54
C ASN A 4 -8.91 -16.36 9.23
N THR A 5 -9.78 -15.35 9.23
CA THR A 5 -9.92 -14.46 8.08
C THR A 5 -8.81 -13.39 8.14
N PRO A 6 -7.94 -13.27 7.12
CA PRO A 6 -6.92 -12.24 7.07
C PRO A 6 -7.53 -10.84 7.19
N VAL A 7 -6.79 -9.91 7.78
CA VAL A 7 -7.20 -8.49 7.80
C VAL A 7 -7.10 -7.95 6.37
N LEU A 8 -8.19 -7.36 5.87
CA LEU A 8 -8.18 -6.61 4.61
C LEU A 8 -7.78 -5.17 4.87
N VAL A 9 -6.70 -4.71 4.23
CA VAL A 9 -6.23 -3.34 4.27
C VAL A 9 -6.45 -2.71 2.90
N VAL A 10 -7.21 -1.62 2.86
CA VAL A 10 -7.40 -0.81 1.65
C VAL A 10 -6.52 0.43 1.74
N VAL A 11 -5.67 0.63 0.74
CA VAL A 11 -4.68 1.70 0.70
C VAL A 11 -4.99 2.62 -0.49
N ASP A 12 -5.18 3.91 -0.23
CA ASP A 12 -5.16 4.94 -1.26
C ASP A 12 -3.71 5.26 -1.63
N ALA A 13 -3.27 4.84 -2.82
CA ALA A 13 -1.89 5.04 -3.24
C ALA A 13 -1.53 6.52 -3.35
N ALA A 14 -2.42 7.34 -3.92
CA ALA A 14 -2.15 8.74 -4.19
C ALA A 14 -1.99 9.53 -2.88
N ASN A 15 -2.81 9.23 -1.87
CA ASN A 15 -2.66 9.82 -0.55
C ASN A 15 -1.32 9.41 0.11
N VAL A 16 -0.96 8.13 0.04
CA VAL A 16 0.27 7.62 0.66
C VAL A 16 1.53 8.16 -0.01
N VAL A 17 1.65 8.07 -1.34
CA VAL A 17 2.82 8.64 -2.03
C VAL A 17 2.87 10.16 -1.89
N GLY A 18 1.72 10.83 -1.85
CA GLY A 18 1.61 12.27 -1.64
C GLY A 18 2.09 12.77 -0.27
N SER A 19 2.23 11.87 0.72
CA SER A 19 2.67 12.22 2.08
C SER A 19 4.15 12.54 2.21
N VAL A 20 4.97 12.18 1.21
CA VAL A 20 6.42 12.41 1.20
C VAL A 20 6.81 13.20 -0.06
N PRO A 21 7.52 14.35 0.07
CA PRO A 21 7.92 15.16 -1.08
C PRO A 21 9.19 14.61 -1.77
N ASP A 22 9.15 13.36 -2.23
CA ASP A 22 10.28 12.63 -2.82
C ASP A 22 10.41 12.80 -4.35
N GLY A 23 9.56 13.63 -4.96
CA GLY A 23 9.53 13.81 -6.42
C GLY A 23 8.51 12.93 -7.15
N TRP A 24 7.65 12.18 -6.45
CA TRP A 24 6.65 11.26 -7.03
C TRP A 24 5.85 11.81 -8.21
N TRP A 25 5.60 13.13 -8.27
CA TRP A 25 4.81 13.76 -9.33
C TRP A 25 5.44 13.63 -10.73
N ARG A 26 6.75 13.38 -10.81
CA ARG A 26 7.47 13.17 -12.08
C ARG A 26 7.20 11.79 -12.69
N ASP A 27 6.84 10.81 -11.85
CA ASP A 27 6.59 9.43 -12.23
C ASP A 27 5.57 8.82 -11.25
N ARG A 28 4.30 9.16 -11.46
CA ARG A 28 3.19 8.74 -10.58
C ARG A 28 3.01 7.22 -10.59
N ARG A 29 3.09 6.62 -11.78
CA ARG A 29 2.96 5.18 -11.95
C ARG A 29 4.07 4.45 -11.21
N GLY A 30 5.33 4.82 -11.43
CA GLY A 30 6.43 4.18 -10.74
C GLY A 30 6.39 4.43 -9.23
N ALA A 31 5.86 5.57 -8.76
CA ALA A 31 5.64 5.79 -7.33
C ALA A 31 4.64 4.79 -6.74
N ALA A 32 3.51 4.54 -7.41
CA ALA A 32 2.55 3.51 -7.00
C ALA A 32 3.13 2.09 -7.05
N GLU A 33 3.94 1.77 -8.08
CA GLU A 33 4.62 0.47 -8.19
C GLU A 33 5.63 0.26 -7.06
N ARG A 34 6.43 1.28 -6.71
CA ARG A 34 7.35 1.22 -5.56
C ARG A 34 6.62 1.03 -4.23
N LEU A 35 5.47 1.69 -4.04
CA LEU A 35 4.63 1.48 -2.85
C LEU A 35 4.10 0.05 -2.79
N ARG A 36 3.56 -0.48 -3.90
CA ARG A 36 3.11 -1.88 -3.99
C ARG A 36 4.22 -2.84 -3.60
N ASP A 37 5.41 -2.69 -4.18
CA ASP A 37 6.53 -3.60 -3.97
C ASP A 37 6.98 -3.58 -2.51
N ARG A 38 7.03 -2.39 -1.89
CA ARG A 38 7.36 -2.23 -0.47
C ARG A 38 6.33 -2.89 0.43
N LEU A 39 5.03 -2.70 0.17
CA LEU A 39 3.95 -3.34 0.93
C LEU A 39 3.99 -4.87 0.79
N ALA A 40 4.32 -5.38 -0.39
CA ALA A 40 4.48 -6.82 -0.63
C ALA A 40 5.68 -7.42 0.12
N SER A 41 6.78 -6.66 0.27
CA SER A 41 7.99 -7.13 0.95
C SER A 41 7.97 -6.93 2.47
N GLU A 42 7.43 -5.81 2.95
CA GLU A 42 7.50 -5.38 4.36
C GLU A 42 6.18 -5.63 5.11
N GLY A 43 5.07 -5.84 4.39
CA GLY A 43 3.73 -5.89 4.98
C GLY A 43 3.22 -4.50 5.39
N VAL A 44 2.17 -4.49 6.22
CA VAL A 44 1.57 -3.26 6.76
C VAL A 44 2.07 -3.05 8.19
N PRO A 45 2.70 -1.89 8.51
CA PRO A 45 3.13 -1.59 9.86
C PRO A 45 2.01 -1.76 10.90
N ALA A 46 2.35 -2.31 12.07
CA ALA A 46 1.43 -2.58 13.17
C ALA A 46 0.31 -3.61 12.88
N VAL A 47 0.35 -4.31 11.74
CA VAL A 47 -0.53 -5.46 11.46
C VAL A 47 0.27 -6.75 11.51
N SER A 48 -0.07 -7.63 12.45
CA SER A 48 0.58 -8.92 12.61
C SER A 48 -0.20 -10.04 11.90
N GLY A 49 0.52 -10.98 11.29
CA GLY A 49 -0.06 -12.12 10.61
C GLY A 49 -0.43 -11.84 9.15
N PRO A 50 -1.11 -12.79 8.47
CA PRO A 50 -1.50 -12.64 7.08
C PRO A 50 -2.44 -11.44 6.87
N VAL A 51 -2.13 -10.64 5.85
CA VAL A 51 -2.95 -9.51 5.41
C VAL A 51 -3.30 -9.64 3.93
N GLU A 52 -4.49 -9.22 3.59
CA GLU A 52 -4.89 -8.97 2.21
C GLU A 52 -4.82 -7.47 1.95
N ILE A 53 -4.16 -7.05 0.87
CA ILE A 53 -3.96 -5.64 0.56
C ILE A 53 -4.61 -5.32 -0.77
N VAL A 54 -5.48 -4.31 -0.77
CA VAL A 54 -6.02 -3.68 -1.98
C VAL A 54 -5.42 -2.30 -2.10
N LEU A 55 -4.58 -2.11 -3.13
CA LEU A 55 -4.00 -0.82 -3.46
C LEU A 55 -4.87 -0.13 -4.52
N VAL A 56 -5.49 0.98 -4.15
CA VAL A 56 -6.27 1.83 -5.07
C VAL A 56 -5.31 2.80 -5.75
N VAL A 57 -5.25 2.73 -7.08
CA VAL A 57 -4.38 3.58 -7.90
C VAL A 57 -5.22 4.51 -8.78
N GLU A 58 -4.76 5.74 -8.95
CA GLU A 58 -5.31 6.67 -9.96
C GLU A 58 -4.55 6.51 -11.27
N GLY A 59 -5.27 6.65 -12.40
CA GLY A 59 -4.71 6.64 -13.75
C GLY A 59 -4.12 7.97 -14.18
#